data_AF-A0A4U7C6R0-F1
#
_entry.id   AF-A0A4U7C6R0-F1
#
_cell.length_a   1.000
_cell.length_b   1.000
_cell.length_c   1.000
_cell.angle_alpha   90.00
_cell.angle_beta   90.00
_cell.angle_gamma   90.00
#
_symmetry.space_group_name_H-M   'P 1'
#
loop_
_entity.id
_entity.type
_entity.pdbx_description
1 polymer ?
#
loop_
_entity_poly.entity_id
_entity_poly.type
_entity_poly.pdbx_seq_one_letter_code
_entity_poly.pdbx_strand_id
1 'polypeptide(L)'
;MISEGCEQCAKGGKMVLFVYGYCDQRDCFYCPLGENRKNVTQMYANERPVEDDADVIEEAKRMSALGTSITGGEPQEVLDRTCHYLELLKDEFGEDHHTHLYTGIPGGRENMRRLSEAGLDEIRFHPPLEQWGDLHGTEWEDILY
;
A
#
# COMPACT_ATOMS: atom_id res chain seq x y z
N MET A 1 -6.81 20.92 -5.42
CA MET A 1 -7.58 19.69 -5.15
C MET A 1 -6.60 18.68 -4.59
N ILE A 2 -6.94 17.98 -3.51
CA ILE A 2 -6.09 16.92 -2.94
C ILE A 2 -6.44 15.59 -3.63
N SER A 3 -5.59 14.55 -3.54
CA SER A 3 -5.90 13.26 -4.19
C SER A 3 -7.13 12.60 -3.57
N GLU A 4 -7.84 11.78 -4.35
CA GLU A 4 -9.03 11.06 -3.89
C GLU A 4 -8.75 10.23 -2.63
N GLY A 5 -7.58 9.58 -2.56
CA GLY A 5 -7.13 8.86 -1.37
C GLY A 5 -7.11 9.74 -0.11
N CYS A 6 -6.69 11.01 -0.23
CA CYS A 6 -6.72 11.97 0.87
C CYS A 6 -8.16 12.39 1.24
N GLU A 7 -9.03 12.60 0.24
CA GLU A 7 -10.43 12.98 0.49
C GLU A 7 -11.20 11.87 1.22
N GLN A 8 -11.02 10.62 0.81
CA GLN A 8 -11.63 9.46 1.45
C GLN A 8 -11.05 9.20 2.85
N CYS A 9 -9.73 9.36 3.02
CA CYS A 9 -9.05 9.21 4.31
C CYS A 9 -9.54 10.24 5.33
N ALA A 10 -9.69 11.51 4.93
CA ALA A 10 -10.21 12.57 5.81
C ALA A 10 -11.63 12.29 6.35
N LYS A 11 -12.41 11.47 5.64
CA LYS A 11 -13.74 11.01 6.07
C LYS A 11 -13.70 9.76 6.95
N GLY A 12 -12.53 9.16 7.17
CA GLY A 12 -12.37 7.87 7.83
C GLY A 12 -12.84 6.68 6.98
N GLY A 13 -12.97 6.87 5.66
CA GLY A 13 -13.57 5.88 4.75
C GLY A 13 -12.58 4.90 4.13
N LYS A 14 -11.30 4.95 4.47
CA LYS A 14 -10.27 4.07 3.91
C LYS A 14 -9.98 2.92 4.87
N MET A 15 -10.16 1.68 4.44
CA MET A 15 -9.59 0.54 5.17
C MET A 15 -8.07 0.57 5.04
N VAL A 16 -7.34 0.29 6.11
CA VAL A 16 -5.88 0.12 6.05
C VAL A 16 -5.56 -1.36 5.97
N LEU A 17 -5.03 -1.80 4.83
CA LEU A 17 -4.57 -3.18 4.62
C LEU A 17 -3.06 -3.26 4.79
N PHE A 18 -2.62 -3.84 5.91
CA PHE A 18 -1.23 -4.13 6.21
C PHE A 18 -0.87 -5.52 5.69
N VAL A 19 -0.05 -5.59 4.63
CA VAL A 19 0.20 -6.84 3.89
C VAL A 19 1.44 -7.61 4.34
N TYR A 20 2.41 -6.93 4.95
CA TYR A 20 3.70 -7.51 5.32
C TYR A 20 4.48 -6.59 6.24
N GLY A 21 5.28 -7.11 7.18
CA GLY A 21 5.98 -6.31 8.18
C GLY A 21 7.50 -6.18 8.04
N TYR A 22 8.11 -6.79 7.03
CA TYR A 22 9.55 -6.62 6.76
C TYR A 22 9.80 -5.51 5.74
N CYS A 23 11.02 -4.99 5.79
CA CYS A 23 11.55 -4.04 4.82
C CYS A 23 13.05 -4.28 4.74
N ASP A 24 13.49 -5.01 3.71
CA ASP A 24 14.88 -5.43 3.54
C ASP A 24 15.77 -4.30 3.02
N GLN A 25 15.18 -3.36 2.28
CA GLN A 25 15.93 -2.26 1.64
C GLN A 25 16.04 -1.00 2.50
N ARG A 26 15.23 -0.85 3.56
CA ARG A 26 15.15 0.38 4.36
C ARG A 26 15.03 0.09 5.85
N ASP A 27 15.80 0.80 6.66
CA ASP A 27 15.58 0.90 8.12
C ASP A 27 15.45 2.37 8.51
N CYS A 28 14.25 2.91 8.32
CA CYS A 28 13.97 4.33 8.56
C CYS A 28 14.03 4.66 10.06
N PHE A 29 14.77 5.70 10.45
CA PHE A 29 14.86 6.17 11.84
C PHE A 29 13.51 6.63 12.43
N TYR A 30 12.53 6.91 11.57
CA TYR A 30 11.18 7.34 11.92
C TYR A 30 10.13 6.24 11.68
N CYS A 31 10.54 4.98 11.49
CA CYS A 31 9.61 3.90 11.19
C CYS A 31 8.53 3.78 12.28
N PRO A 32 7.23 3.89 11.94
CA PRO A 32 6.15 3.88 12.91
C PRO A 32 5.76 2.46 13.38
N LEU A 33 6.32 1.41 12.76
CA LEU A 33 5.97 0.03 13.08
C LEU A 33 6.54 -0.39 14.44
N GLY A 34 5.63 -0.73 15.36
CA GLY A 34 5.99 -1.34 16.65
C GLY A 34 6.24 -2.84 16.56
N GLU A 35 6.55 -3.46 17.70
CA GLU A 35 6.96 -4.87 17.81
C GLU A 35 5.95 -5.87 17.20
N ASN A 36 4.65 -5.56 17.24
CA ASN A 36 3.61 -6.43 16.70
C ASN A 36 3.44 -6.35 15.18
N ARG A 37 4.10 -5.39 14.51
CA ARG A 37 4.00 -5.19 13.05
C ARG A 37 5.35 -5.12 12.34
N LYS A 38 6.44 -4.76 13.04
CA LYS A 38 7.78 -4.78 12.46
C LYS A 38 8.32 -6.22 12.46
N ASN A 39 8.92 -6.64 11.36
CA ASN A 39 9.55 -7.96 11.20
C ASN A 39 8.60 -9.14 11.49
N VAL A 40 7.35 -9.03 11.06
CA VAL A 40 6.36 -10.11 11.13
C VAL A 40 5.69 -10.31 9.78
N THR A 41 5.18 -11.52 9.55
CA THR A 41 4.45 -11.85 8.32
C THR A 41 2.94 -11.67 8.43
N GLN A 42 2.42 -11.47 9.67
CA GLN A 42 1.00 -11.35 9.94
C GLN A 42 0.40 -10.14 9.24
N MET A 43 -0.70 -10.38 8.54
CA MET A 43 -1.48 -9.35 7.87
C MET A 43 -2.56 -8.81 8.78
N TYR A 44 -2.96 -7.56 8.51
CA TYR A 44 -4.07 -6.92 9.21
C TYR A 44 -4.94 -6.08 8.28
N ALA A 45 -6.25 -6.21 8.39
CA ALA A 45 -7.21 -5.25 7.87
C ALA A 45 -7.65 -4.37 9.05
N ASN A 46 -7.30 -3.09 9.02
CA ASN A 46 -7.30 -2.21 10.18
C ASN A 46 -6.54 -2.87 11.35
N GLU A 47 -7.19 -3.18 12.46
CA GLU A 47 -6.64 -3.90 13.62
C GLU A 47 -6.93 -5.42 13.63
N ARG A 48 -7.74 -5.93 12.69
CA ARG A 48 -8.13 -7.35 12.62
C ARG A 48 -7.04 -8.17 11.92
N PRO A 49 -6.51 -9.25 12.53
CA PRO A 49 -5.64 -10.19 11.83
C PRO A 49 -6.36 -10.81 10.62
N VAL A 50 -5.64 -10.93 9.51
CA VAL A 50 -6.14 -11.57 8.29
C VAL A 50 -5.55 -12.97 8.20
N GLU A 51 -6.41 -13.98 8.26
CA GLU A 51 -6.07 -15.38 8.06
C GLU A 51 -6.46 -15.84 6.64
N ASP A 52 -7.50 -15.24 6.07
CA ASP A 52 -7.95 -15.49 4.70
C ASP A 52 -8.58 -14.25 4.04
N ASP A 53 -8.89 -14.35 2.75
CA ASP A 53 -9.44 -13.25 1.95
C ASP A 53 -10.79 -12.73 2.46
N ALA A 54 -11.59 -13.57 3.12
CA ALA A 54 -12.88 -13.16 3.64
C ALA A 54 -12.70 -12.17 4.80
N ASP A 55 -11.64 -12.27 5.61
CA ASP A 55 -11.35 -11.31 6.67
C ASP A 55 -11.19 -9.87 6.11
N VAL A 56 -10.53 -9.72 4.95
CA VAL A 56 -10.32 -8.43 4.29
C VAL A 56 -11.64 -7.86 3.77
N ILE A 57 -12.43 -8.69 3.06
CA ILE A 57 -13.72 -8.27 2.50
C ILE A 57 -14.71 -7.93 3.61
N GLU A 58 -14.78 -8.76 4.66
CA GLU A 58 -15.65 -8.51 5.79
C GLU A 58 -15.32 -7.20 6.49
N GLU A 59 -14.04 -6.92 6.72
CA GLU A 59 -13.61 -5.68 7.38
C GLU A 59 -13.93 -4.45 6.52
N ALA A 60 -13.64 -4.50 5.21
CA ALA A 60 -14.00 -3.44 4.28
C ALA A 60 -15.52 -3.17 4.27
N LYS A 61 -16.34 -4.22 4.25
CA LYS A 61 -17.81 -4.11 4.34
C LYS A 61 -18.27 -3.53 5.68
N ARG A 62 -17.70 -3.99 6.80
CA ARG A 62 -18.07 -3.55 8.15
C ARG A 62 -17.90 -2.05 8.34
N MET A 63 -16.82 -1.49 7.81
CA MET A 63 -16.58 -0.05 7.88
C MET A 63 -17.21 0.74 6.73
N SER A 64 -17.90 0.07 5.79
CA SER A 64 -18.41 0.68 4.55
C SER A 64 -17.29 1.45 3.81
N ALA A 65 -16.17 0.77 3.60
CA ALA A 65 -14.98 1.36 3.00
C ALA A 65 -15.30 1.99 1.64
N LEU A 66 -14.89 3.25 1.47
CA LEU A 66 -14.90 3.96 0.20
C LEU A 66 -13.67 3.60 -0.65
N GLY A 67 -12.68 2.96 -0.05
CA GLY A 67 -11.43 2.57 -0.69
C GLY A 67 -10.48 1.89 0.29
N THR A 68 -9.34 1.40 -0.21
CA THR A 68 -8.30 0.74 0.62
C THR A 68 -6.93 1.41 0.51
N SER A 69 -6.24 1.57 1.64
CA SER A 69 -4.84 1.97 1.74
C SER A 69 -4.00 0.75 2.01
N ILE A 70 -3.16 0.34 1.06
CA ILE A 70 -2.23 -0.77 1.21
C ILE A 70 -0.91 -0.26 1.78
N THR A 71 -0.43 -0.91 2.84
CA THR A 71 0.78 -0.53 3.57
C THR A 71 1.43 -1.78 4.18
N GLY A 72 2.54 -1.59 4.89
CA GLY A 72 3.36 -2.66 5.42
C GLY A 72 4.64 -2.11 6.05
N GLY A 73 5.65 -2.97 6.15
CA GLY A 73 7.03 -2.57 6.01
C GLY A 73 7.26 -2.14 4.56
N GLU A 74 7.40 -3.10 3.66
CA GLU A 74 7.44 -2.86 2.21
C GLU A 74 6.45 -3.76 1.44
N PRO A 75 5.31 -3.23 0.98
CA PRO A 75 4.34 -3.99 0.19
C PRO A 75 4.87 -4.56 -1.13
N GLN A 76 5.90 -3.95 -1.73
CA GLN A 76 6.48 -4.45 -2.98
C GLN A 76 7.38 -5.68 -2.79
N GLU A 77 7.83 -5.98 -1.56
CA GLU A 77 8.58 -7.22 -1.26
C GLU A 77 7.68 -8.46 -1.31
N VAL A 78 6.38 -8.28 -1.15
CA VAL A 78 5.34 -9.31 -1.31
C VAL A 78 4.43 -8.99 -2.49
N LEU A 79 5.01 -8.57 -3.62
CA LEU A 79 4.28 -8.05 -4.78
C LEU A 79 3.10 -8.92 -5.22
N ASP A 80 3.29 -10.25 -5.32
CA ASP A 80 2.23 -11.17 -5.73
C ASP A 80 1.02 -11.11 -4.78
N ARG A 81 1.26 -11.04 -3.48
CA ARG A 81 0.23 -10.88 -2.45
C ARG A 81 -0.44 -9.50 -2.54
N THR A 82 0.36 -8.46 -2.75
CA THR A 82 -0.17 -7.09 -2.92
C THR A 82 -1.08 -7.01 -4.14
N CYS A 83 -0.67 -7.55 -5.29
CA CYS A 83 -1.50 -7.63 -6.50
C CYS A 83 -2.77 -8.45 -6.26
N HIS A 84 -2.66 -9.62 -5.62
CA HIS A 84 -3.83 -10.44 -5.26
C HIS A 84 -4.89 -9.65 -4.49
N TYR A 85 -4.48 -8.88 -3.47
CA TYR A 85 -5.45 -8.10 -2.69
C TYR A 85 -5.98 -6.87 -3.41
N LEU A 86 -5.22 -6.28 -4.34
CA LEU A 86 -5.74 -5.23 -5.22
C LEU A 86 -6.85 -5.80 -6.10
N GLU A 87 -6.58 -6.91 -6.79
CA GLU A 87 -7.54 -7.60 -7.65
C GLU A 87 -8.78 -8.03 -6.87
N LEU A 88 -8.61 -8.65 -5.70
CA LEU A 88 -9.72 -9.06 -4.83
C LEU A 88 -10.64 -7.88 -4.46
N LEU A 89 -10.07 -6.74 -4.10
CA LEU A 89 -10.83 -5.55 -3.71
C LEU A 89 -11.56 -4.94 -4.92
N LYS A 90 -10.92 -4.90 -6.08
CA LYS A 90 -11.54 -4.42 -7.33
C LYS A 90 -12.66 -5.35 -7.80
N ASP A 91 -12.47 -6.66 -7.71
CA ASP A 91 -13.48 -7.65 -8.05
C ASP A 91 -14.72 -7.56 -7.15
N GLU A 92 -14.53 -7.35 -5.84
CA GLU A 92 -15.63 -7.31 -4.87
C GLU A 92 -16.36 -5.94 -4.84
N PHE A 93 -15.62 -4.83 -4.92
CA PHE A 93 -16.16 -3.48 -4.71
C PHE A 93 -16.25 -2.63 -5.99
N GLY A 94 -15.69 -3.12 -7.09
CA GLY A 94 -15.67 -2.46 -8.39
C GLY A 94 -14.49 -1.50 -8.60
N GLU A 95 -14.34 -1.04 -9.84
CA GLU A 95 -13.26 -0.14 -10.27
C GLU A 95 -13.23 1.19 -9.50
N ASP A 96 -14.40 1.67 -9.05
CA ASP A 96 -14.53 2.91 -8.27
C ASP A 96 -14.01 2.77 -6.83
N HIS A 97 -13.71 1.55 -6.35
CA HIS A 97 -13.10 1.34 -5.06
C HIS A 97 -11.64 1.78 -5.11
N HIS A 98 -11.40 3.04 -4.79
CA HIS A 98 -10.07 3.63 -4.88
C HIS A 98 -9.07 2.93 -3.96
N THR A 99 -7.93 2.53 -4.51
CA THR A 99 -6.83 1.86 -3.83
C THR A 99 -5.57 2.69 -3.93
N HIS A 100 -4.84 2.83 -2.81
CA HIS A 100 -3.52 3.45 -2.85
C HIS A 100 -2.51 2.68 -2.04
N LEU A 101 -1.24 2.76 -2.43
CA LEU A 101 -0.16 1.99 -1.84
C LEU A 101 0.98 2.91 -1.37
N TYR A 102 1.46 2.67 -0.15
CA TYR A 102 2.68 3.30 0.36
C TYR A 102 3.88 2.39 0.13
N THR A 103 4.99 2.95 -0.35
CA THR A 103 6.24 2.19 -0.59
C THR A 103 7.47 3.05 -0.33
N GLY A 104 8.52 2.42 0.18
CA GLY A 104 9.83 3.00 0.43
C GLY A 104 10.84 2.74 -0.68
N ILE A 105 10.45 2.08 -1.78
CA ILE A 105 11.34 1.76 -2.90
C ILE A 105 10.75 2.19 -4.25
N PRO A 106 11.58 2.44 -5.28
CA PRO A 106 11.10 2.78 -6.62
C PRO A 106 10.33 1.64 -7.30
N GLY A 107 10.68 0.38 -7.01
CA GLY A 107 10.01 -0.81 -7.56
C GLY A 107 10.33 -1.11 -9.03
N GLY A 108 10.78 -0.12 -9.79
CA GLY A 108 11.08 -0.26 -11.21
C GLY A 108 9.84 -0.49 -12.08
N ARG A 109 10.02 -0.43 -13.39
CA ARG A 109 8.93 -0.39 -14.37
C ARG A 109 8.02 -1.62 -14.34
N GLU A 110 8.60 -2.80 -14.11
CA GLU A 110 7.82 -4.04 -14.12
C GLU A 110 6.89 -4.14 -12.90
N ASN A 111 7.35 -3.79 -11.70
CA ASN A 111 6.47 -3.79 -10.53
C ASN A 111 5.36 -2.75 -10.68
N MET A 112 5.69 -1.55 -11.18
CA MET A 112 4.68 -0.51 -11.43
C MET A 112 3.62 -0.98 -12.43
N ARG A 113 4.03 -1.66 -13.51
CA ARG A 113 3.11 -2.26 -14.49
C ARG A 113 2.19 -3.27 -13.80
N ARG A 114 2.75 -4.19 -13.01
CA ARG A 114 1.97 -5.23 -12.30
C ARG A 114 0.99 -4.63 -11.29
N LEU A 115 1.40 -3.62 -10.53
CA LEU A 115 0.52 -2.92 -9.59
C LEU A 115 -0.62 -2.20 -10.32
N SER A 116 -0.32 -1.52 -11.42
CA SER A 116 -1.33 -0.84 -12.23
C SER A 116 -2.32 -1.82 -12.86
N GLU A 117 -1.84 -2.95 -13.40
CA GLU A 117 -2.70 -3.99 -13.98
C GLU A 117 -3.57 -4.69 -12.95
N ALA A 118 -3.09 -4.81 -11.71
CA ALA A 118 -3.87 -5.32 -10.58
C ALA A 118 -4.92 -4.32 -10.06
N GLY A 119 -4.94 -3.08 -10.58
CA GLY A 119 -5.94 -2.07 -10.24
C GLY A 119 -5.48 -1.03 -9.22
N LEU A 120 -4.18 -0.83 -9.01
CA LEU A 120 -3.69 0.27 -8.16
C LEU A 120 -3.98 1.64 -8.80
N ASP A 121 -4.70 2.51 -8.08
CA ASP A 121 -5.08 3.85 -8.58
C ASP A 121 -4.07 4.95 -8.24
N GLU A 122 -3.46 4.87 -7.05
CA GLU A 122 -2.53 5.89 -6.54
C GLU A 122 -1.35 5.24 -5.82
N ILE A 123 -0.13 5.69 -6.13
CA ILE A 123 1.08 5.26 -5.41
C ILE A 123 1.70 6.43 -4.64
N ARG A 124 2.16 6.15 -3.42
CA ARG A 124 2.76 7.13 -2.51
C ARG A 124 4.15 6.67 -2.11
N PHE A 125 5.16 7.38 -2.61
CA PHE A 125 6.55 7.08 -2.35
C PHE A 125 7.04 7.76 -1.06
N HIS A 126 7.88 7.04 -0.31
CA HIS A 126 8.66 7.56 0.82
C HIS A 126 10.16 7.45 0.52
N PRO A 127 10.76 8.41 -0.23
CA PRO A 127 12.18 8.38 -0.56
C PRO A 127 13.11 8.45 0.67
N PRO A 128 14.35 7.97 0.57
CA PRO A 128 15.39 8.11 1.60
C PRO A 128 15.62 9.57 1.97
N LEU A 129 15.89 9.82 3.26
CA LEU A 129 16.12 11.18 3.77
C LEU A 129 17.28 11.86 3.02
N GLU A 130 18.31 11.09 2.69
CA GLU A 130 19.52 11.54 2.02
C GLU A 130 19.27 12.08 0.60
N GLN A 131 18.13 11.73 0.00
CA GLN A 131 17.74 12.13 -1.36
C GLN A 131 16.65 13.23 -1.37
N TRP A 132 16.20 13.70 -0.21
CA TRP A 132 15.17 14.73 -0.14
C TRP A 132 15.67 16.04 -0.74
N GLY A 133 14.96 16.53 -1.77
CA GLY A 133 15.32 17.74 -2.51
C GLY A 133 16.16 17.49 -3.77
N ASP A 134 16.76 16.30 -3.91
CA ASP A 134 17.62 15.90 -5.03
C ASP A 134 17.17 14.56 -5.64
N LEU A 135 15.92 14.50 -6.11
CA LEU A 135 15.38 13.30 -6.77
C LEU A 135 15.62 13.26 -8.29
N HIS A 136 15.97 14.40 -8.90
CA HIS A 136 16.24 14.47 -10.34
C HIS A 136 17.54 13.73 -10.70
N GLY A 137 17.51 13.01 -11.83
CA GLY A 137 18.61 12.16 -12.30
C GLY A 137 18.84 10.90 -11.46
N THR A 138 17.87 10.54 -10.61
CA THR A 138 17.90 9.31 -9.81
C THR A 138 16.87 8.31 -10.32
N GLU A 139 16.98 7.06 -9.85
CA GLU A 139 16.00 6.01 -10.13
C GLU A 139 14.55 6.38 -9.77
N TRP A 140 14.35 7.35 -8.86
CA TRP A 140 13.02 7.87 -8.49
C TRP A 140 12.38 8.73 -9.59
N GLU A 141 13.19 9.40 -10.41
CA GLU A 141 12.70 10.13 -11.58
C GLU A 141 12.50 9.17 -12.76
N ASP A 142 13.37 8.17 -12.91
CA ASP A 142 13.30 7.20 -14.01
C ASP A 142 11.98 6.41 -14.03
N ILE A 143 11.39 6.13 -12.87
CA ILE A 143 10.10 5.42 -12.78
C ILE A 143 8.89 6.23 -13.27
N LEU A 144 9.06 7.53 -13.53
CA LEU A 144 8.00 8.41 -14.03
C LEU A 144 7.84 8.35 -15.57
N TYR A 145 8.79 7.72 -16.29
CA TYR A 145 8.86 7.66 -17.75
C TYR A 145 8.82 6.22 -18.29
#